data_AF-A0A434CIR9-F1
#
_entry.id   AF-A0A434CIR9-F1
#
_cell.length_a   1.000
_cell.length_b   1.000
_cell.length_c   1.000
_cell.angle_alpha   90.00
_cell.angle_beta   90.00
_cell.angle_gamma   90.00
#
_symmetry.space_group_name_H-M   'P 1'
#
loop_
_entity.id
_entity.type
_entity.pdbx_description
1 polymer ?
#
loop_
_entity_poly.entity_id
_entity_poly.type
_entity_poly.pdbx_seq_one_letter_code
_entity_poly.pdbx_strand_id
1 'polypeptide(L)'
;PDLSKLPADPFGTVEFRNGRVVTSVDGKDTEILSSLSGQANWAAMNSNATLSATGIWRGESVAVDAASSNPLVLFGGGAAPMTLSFKAAPASFSFDGVASMSENAYFDGQAKFAAPSLRRVLEWSRAGIAPGAAIGSVSVSSKVTATSGRIKLENTEIALDDNPGMGALDFSFGEARPEVAVTLL
;
A
#
# COMPACT_ATOMS: atom_id res chain seq x y z
N PRO A 1 5.60 -20.29 -11.65
CA PRO A 1 5.23 -21.53 -10.92
C PRO A 1 4.10 -22.24 -11.67
N ASP A 2 4.02 -23.56 -11.61
CA ASP A 2 2.93 -24.32 -12.24
C ASP A 2 1.67 -24.21 -11.38
N LEU A 3 0.71 -23.39 -11.82
CA LEU A 3 -0.53 -23.11 -11.08
C LEU A 3 -1.45 -24.33 -10.97
N SER A 4 -1.28 -25.34 -11.85
CA SER A 4 -2.08 -26.57 -11.83
C SER A 4 -1.78 -27.47 -10.63
N LYS A 5 -0.68 -27.22 -9.92
CA LYS A 5 -0.24 -27.98 -8.75
C LYS A 5 -0.62 -27.33 -7.41
N LEU A 6 -1.32 -26.20 -7.43
CA LEU A 6 -1.78 -25.57 -6.19
C LEU A 6 -2.86 -26.43 -5.52
N PRO A 7 -2.84 -26.56 -4.18
CA PRO A 7 -3.87 -27.29 -3.46
C PRO A 7 -5.25 -26.72 -3.75
N ALA A 8 -6.24 -27.58 -3.97
CA ALA A 8 -7.63 -27.20 -4.16
C ALA A 8 -8.43 -27.25 -2.85
N ASP A 9 -7.74 -27.41 -1.71
CA ASP A 9 -8.36 -27.51 -0.39
C ASP A 9 -9.21 -26.26 -0.10
N PRO A 10 -10.43 -26.45 0.44
CA PRO A 10 -11.27 -25.33 0.82
C PRO A 10 -10.62 -24.56 1.97
N PHE A 11 -10.67 -23.23 1.89
CA PHE A 11 -10.19 -22.35 2.97
C PHE A 11 -11.38 -21.66 3.65
N GLY A 12 -12.27 -21.03 2.87
CA GLY A 12 -13.54 -20.46 3.31
C GLY A 12 -13.50 -18.95 3.55
N THR A 13 -14.31 -18.49 4.51
CA THR A 13 -14.47 -17.07 4.85
C THR A 13 -14.02 -16.85 6.28
N VAL A 14 -13.20 -15.82 6.48
CA VAL A 14 -12.73 -15.38 7.81
C VAL A 14 -13.32 -14.03 8.11
N GLU A 15 -14.04 -13.93 9.23
CA GLU A 15 -14.55 -12.66 9.74
C GLU A 15 -13.86 -12.28 11.04
N PHE A 16 -13.58 -10.99 11.19
CA PHE A 16 -13.07 -10.42 12.43
C PHE A 16 -13.88 -9.16 12.77
N ARG A 17 -14.08 -8.93 14.08
CA ARG A 17 -14.93 -7.85 14.58
C ARG A 17 -14.32 -7.25 15.83
N ASN A 18 -14.30 -5.92 15.90
CA ASN A 18 -13.81 -5.15 17.04
C ASN A 18 -12.39 -5.55 17.50
N GLY A 19 -11.53 -5.89 16.55
CA GLY A 19 -10.12 -6.20 16.79
C GLY A 19 -9.30 -4.95 17.11
N ARG A 20 -8.10 -5.17 17.63
CA ARG A 20 -7.07 -4.16 17.81
C ARG A 20 -5.71 -4.70 17.41
N VAL A 21 -4.83 -3.81 16.98
CA VAL A 21 -3.41 -4.10 16.74
C VAL A 21 -2.60 -3.29 17.72
N VAL A 22 -1.69 -3.96 18.42
CA VAL A 22 -0.77 -3.34 19.38
C VAL A 22 0.67 -3.56 18.90
N THR A 23 1.52 -2.58 19.15
CA THR A 23 2.97 -2.73 19.05
C THR A 23 3.57 -2.67 20.44
N SER A 24 4.60 -3.46 20.71
CA SER A 24 5.31 -3.43 21.98
C SER A 24 6.64 -2.70 21.79
N VAL A 25 6.80 -1.56 22.44
CA VAL A 25 8.03 -0.75 22.44
C VAL A 25 8.50 -0.64 23.88
N ASP A 26 9.74 -1.06 24.16
CA ASP A 26 10.32 -1.09 25.50
C ASP A 26 9.47 -1.83 26.54
N GLY A 27 8.79 -2.90 26.12
CA GLY A 27 7.91 -3.71 26.96
C GLY A 27 6.55 -3.06 27.28
N LYS A 28 6.21 -1.94 26.63
CA LYS A 28 4.91 -1.30 26.75
C LYS A 28 4.10 -1.45 25.46
N ASP A 29 2.91 -2.05 25.62
CA ASP A 29 1.96 -2.16 24.52
C ASP A 29 1.33 -0.80 24.22
N THR A 30 1.43 -0.39 22.96
CA THR A 30 0.78 0.79 22.41
C THR A 30 -0.17 0.36 21.32
N GLU A 31 -1.45 0.71 21.46
CA GLU A 31 -2.45 0.47 20.43
C GLU A 31 -2.17 1.36 19.20
N ILE A 32 -2.09 0.73 18.03
CA ILE A 32 -1.85 1.40 16.76
C ILE A 32 -3.07 1.36 15.85
N LEU A 33 -3.97 0.39 16.02
CA LEU A 33 -5.21 0.27 15.26
C LEU A 33 -6.30 -0.28 16.18
N SER A 34 -7.50 0.28 16.12
CA SER A 34 -8.64 -0.16 16.92
C SER A 34 -9.90 -0.32 16.07
N SER A 35 -10.95 -0.90 16.66
CA SER A 35 -12.23 -1.15 15.99
C SER A 35 -12.10 -1.91 14.66
N LEU A 36 -11.05 -2.73 14.54
CA LEU A 36 -10.73 -3.45 13.32
C LEU A 36 -11.81 -4.50 13.05
N SER A 37 -12.52 -4.35 11.95
CA SER A 37 -13.58 -5.26 11.53
C SER A 37 -13.50 -5.50 10.03
N GLY A 38 -13.86 -6.71 9.58
CA GLY A 38 -13.73 -7.04 8.17
C GLY A 38 -13.94 -8.52 7.88
N GLN A 39 -13.79 -8.83 6.61
CA GLN A 39 -14.00 -10.15 6.05
C GLN A 39 -12.94 -10.44 4.99
N ALA A 40 -12.34 -11.63 5.07
CA ALA A 40 -11.54 -12.21 4.00
C ALA A 40 -12.30 -13.39 3.40
N ASN A 41 -12.50 -13.37 2.08
CA ASN A 41 -13.14 -14.44 1.34
C ASN A 41 -12.09 -15.16 0.49
N TRP A 42 -11.92 -16.46 0.72
CA TRP A 42 -10.97 -17.27 -0.01
C TRP A 42 -11.53 -18.70 -0.12
N ALA A 43 -12.30 -18.98 -1.16
CA ALA A 43 -13.08 -20.22 -1.23
C ALA A 43 -12.18 -21.48 -1.17
N ALA A 44 -11.10 -21.49 -1.95
CA ALA A 44 -10.13 -22.59 -1.99
C ALA A 44 -8.72 -22.05 -2.17
N MET A 45 -7.72 -22.80 -1.74
CA MET A 45 -6.30 -22.42 -1.79
C MET A 45 -5.82 -22.01 -3.21
N ASN A 46 -6.40 -22.58 -4.26
CA ASN A 46 -6.11 -22.24 -5.66
C ASN A 46 -7.10 -21.23 -6.29
N SER A 47 -8.02 -20.65 -5.52
CA SER A 47 -8.97 -19.64 -5.99
C SER A 47 -8.47 -18.22 -5.73
N ASN A 48 -9.20 -17.24 -6.28
CA ASN A 48 -9.02 -15.86 -5.88
C ASN A 48 -9.33 -15.66 -4.38
N ALA A 49 -8.77 -14.60 -3.82
CA ALA A 49 -9.10 -14.11 -2.49
C ALA A 49 -9.40 -12.62 -2.52
N THR A 50 -10.32 -12.19 -1.66
CA THR A 50 -10.62 -10.79 -1.38
C THR A 50 -10.56 -10.52 0.11
N LEU A 51 -10.23 -9.29 0.47
CA LEU A 51 -10.23 -8.77 1.84
C LEU A 51 -10.90 -7.40 1.82
N SER A 52 -11.87 -7.19 2.71
CA SER A 52 -12.43 -5.87 3.01
C SER A 52 -12.37 -5.64 4.50
N ALA A 53 -11.80 -4.52 4.92
CA ALA A 53 -11.57 -4.21 6.33
C ALA A 53 -11.76 -2.72 6.61
N THR A 54 -12.24 -2.42 7.82
CA THR A 54 -12.31 -1.06 8.36
C THR A 54 -11.71 -1.01 9.76
N GLY A 55 -11.30 0.17 10.20
CA GLY A 55 -10.79 0.37 11.54
C GLY A 55 -10.55 1.85 11.84
N ILE A 56 -9.97 2.11 13.00
CA ILE A 56 -9.56 3.45 13.43
C ILE A 56 -8.05 3.48 13.58
N TRP A 57 -7.38 4.27 12.73
CA TRP A 57 -5.94 4.48 12.79
C TRP A 57 -5.65 5.92 13.19
N ARG A 58 -5.05 6.11 14.38
CA ARG A 58 -4.67 7.44 14.90
C ARG A 58 -5.83 8.45 14.89
N GLY A 59 -7.02 7.99 15.26
CA GLY A 59 -8.23 8.80 15.32
C GLY A 59 -9.00 8.92 14.00
N GLU A 60 -8.47 8.40 12.89
CA GLU A 60 -9.14 8.42 11.59
C GLU A 60 -9.78 7.09 11.27
N SER A 61 -10.99 7.13 10.72
CA SER A 61 -11.59 5.95 10.10
C SER A 61 -10.81 5.60 8.83
N VAL A 62 -10.42 4.34 8.71
CA VAL A 62 -9.72 3.79 7.56
C VAL A 62 -10.51 2.63 6.98
N ALA A 63 -10.43 2.47 5.66
CA ALA A 63 -10.97 1.33 4.92
C ALA A 63 -9.90 0.77 3.98
N VAL A 64 -9.84 -0.55 3.90
CA VAL A 64 -8.92 -1.30 3.04
C VAL A 64 -9.70 -2.35 2.27
N ASP A 65 -9.50 -2.38 0.96
CA ASP A 65 -9.95 -3.46 0.10
C ASP A 65 -8.73 -4.01 -0.64
N ALA A 66 -8.58 -5.33 -0.66
CA ALA A 66 -7.52 -5.99 -1.42
C ALA A 66 -8.06 -7.23 -2.13
N ALA A 67 -7.51 -7.56 -3.28
CA ALA A 67 -7.82 -8.79 -3.99
C ALA A 67 -6.60 -9.35 -4.69
N SER A 68 -6.56 -10.67 -4.84
CA SER A 68 -5.60 -11.34 -5.71
C SER A 68 -6.27 -12.54 -6.37
N SER A 69 -5.97 -12.77 -7.63
CA SER A 69 -6.40 -13.99 -8.34
C SER A 69 -5.59 -15.22 -7.93
N ASN A 70 -4.38 -15.03 -7.36
CA ASN A 70 -3.45 -16.09 -6.99
C ASN A 70 -2.79 -15.79 -5.64
N PRO A 71 -3.58 -15.71 -4.54
CA PRO A 71 -3.08 -15.35 -3.21
C PRO A 71 -1.99 -16.30 -2.68
N LEU A 72 -2.09 -17.61 -2.91
CA LEU A 72 -1.02 -18.55 -2.50
C LEU A 72 0.31 -18.28 -3.21
N VAL A 73 0.26 -17.92 -4.49
CA VAL A 73 1.48 -17.58 -5.24
C VAL A 73 2.09 -16.31 -4.67
N LEU A 74 1.27 -15.28 -4.40
CA LEU A 74 1.71 -14.03 -3.79
C LEU A 74 2.41 -14.26 -2.44
N PHE A 75 1.75 -14.98 -1.52
CA PHE A 75 2.28 -15.26 -0.18
C PHE A 75 3.45 -16.25 -0.20
N GLY A 76 3.51 -17.12 -1.20
CA GLY A 76 4.66 -17.99 -1.47
C GLY A 76 5.84 -17.27 -2.13
N GLY A 77 5.78 -15.94 -2.29
CA GLY A 77 6.84 -15.14 -2.88
C GLY A 77 6.88 -15.10 -4.41
N GLY A 78 5.93 -15.75 -5.09
CA GLY A 78 5.76 -15.63 -6.52
C GLY A 78 5.10 -14.31 -6.93
N ALA A 79 5.34 -13.90 -8.17
CA ALA A 79 4.66 -12.77 -8.77
C ALA A 79 3.20 -13.13 -9.08
N ALA A 80 2.25 -12.39 -8.50
CA ALA A 80 0.82 -12.61 -8.67
C ALA A 80 0.06 -11.27 -8.83
N PRO A 81 -1.01 -11.24 -9.63
CA PRO A 81 -1.86 -10.05 -9.74
C PRO A 81 -2.48 -9.69 -8.39
N MET A 82 -2.51 -8.40 -8.08
CA MET A 82 -3.22 -7.86 -6.92
C MET A 82 -3.80 -6.48 -7.18
N THR A 83 -4.90 -6.19 -6.50
CA THR A 83 -5.43 -4.84 -6.33
C THR A 83 -5.44 -4.49 -4.86
N LEU A 84 -5.22 -3.21 -4.57
CA LEU A 84 -5.29 -2.64 -3.22
C LEU A 84 -5.96 -1.27 -3.32
N SER A 85 -6.94 -1.01 -2.45
CA SER A 85 -7.50 0.30 -2.21
C SER A 85 -7.42 0.60 -0.73
N PHE A 86 -6.91 1.78 -0.41
CA PHE A 86 -6.86 2.32 0.95
C PHE A 86 -7.56 3.68 0.95
N LYS A 87 -8.44 3.90 1.91
CA LYS A 87 -9.17 5.16 2.07
C LYS A 87 -9.16 5.61 3.52
N ALA A 88 -8.85 6.87 3.72
CA ALA A 88 -9.00 7.60 4.97
C ALA A 88 -9.38 9.05 4.64
N ALA A 89 -9.95 9.80 5.59
CA ALA A 89 -10.21 11.23 5.39
C ALA A 89 -8.97 12.03 4.93
N PRO A 90 -7.75 11.83 5.49
CA PRO A 90 -6.57 12.57 5.07
C PRO A 90 -5.96 12.11 3.74
N ALA A 91 -6.18 10.87 3.30
CA ALA A 91 -5.56 10.33 2.08
C ALA A 91 -6.28 9.12 1.52
N SER A 92 -6.16 8.94 0.20
CA SER A 92 -6.51 7.70 -0.50
C SER A 92 -5.33 7.19 -1.32
N PHE A 93 -5.28 5.87 -1.46
CA PHE A 93 -4.28 5.18 -2.25
C PHE A 93 -4.93 4.02 -3.00
N SER A 94 -4.48 3.75 -4.21
CA SER A 94 -4.84 2.55 -4.95
C SER A 94 -3.66 1.98 -5.72
N PHE A 95 -3.60 0.67 -5.82
CA PHE A 95 -2.65 -0.07 -6.63
C PHE A 95 -3.37 -1.14 -7.44
N ASP A 96 -2.98 -1.29 -8.70
CA ASP A 96 -3.41 -2.38 -9.58
C ASP A 96 -2.20 -2.87 -10.37
N GLY A 97 -1.82 -4.12 -10.18
CA GLY A 97 -0.64 -4.68 -10.83
C GLY A 97 -0.28 -6.07 -10.35
N VAL A 98 1.00 -6.38 -10.42
CA VAL A 98 1.60 -7.65 -10.00
C VAL A 98 2.53 -7.38 -8.84
N ALA A 99 2.49 -8.24 -7.82
CA ALA A 99 3.40 -8.17 -6.69
C ALA A 99 3.92 -9.55 -6.25
N SER A 100 5.02 -9.53 -5.51
CA SER A 100 5.59 -10.68 -4.80
C SER A 100 5.86 -10.28 -3.35
N MET A 101 5.40 -11.10 -2.39
CA MET A 101 5.72 -10.94 -0.97
C MET A 101 6.82 -11.92 -0.57
N SER A 102 8.07 -11.59 -0.92
CA SER A 102 9.28 -12.34 -0.55
C SER A 102 10.37 -11.40 -0.03
N GLU A 103 11.52 -11.94 0.39
CA GLU A 103 12.72 -11.12 0.69
C GLU A 103 13.12 -10.23 -0.49
N ASN A 104 12.90 -10.72 -1.72
CA ASN A 104 13.05 -9.97 -2.96
C ASN A 104 11.69 -9.43 -3.42
N ALA A 105 11.02 -8.68 -2.54
CA ALA A 105 9.73 -8.09 -2.84
C ALA A 105 9.79 -7.31 -4.16
N TYR A 106 8.76 -7.51 -4.97
CA TYR A 106 8.62 -6.90 -6.29
C TYR A 106 7.20 -6.37 -6.44
N PHE A 107 7.07 -5.19 -7.03
CA PHE A 107 5.80 -4.56 -7.35
C PHE A 107 5.91 -3.92 -8.72
N ASP A 108 4.93 -4.17 -9.59
CA ASP A 108 4.85 -3.57 -10.92
C ASP A 108 3.39 -3.32 -11.26
N GLY A 109 3.01 -2.05 -11.35
CA GLY A 109 1.59 -1.69 -11.45
C GLY A 109 1.33 -0.20 -11.56
N GLN A 110 0.05 0.14 -11.71
CA GLN A 110 -0.42 1.51 -11.64
C GLN A 110 -0.71 1.85 -10.17
N ALA A 111 -0.04 2.87 -9.67
CA ALA A 111 -0.33 3.45 -8.36
C ALA A 111 -1.04 4.80 -8.52
N LYS A 112 -1.97 5.08 -7.62
CA LYS A 112 -2.57 6.41 -7.46
C LYS A 112 -2.59 6.79 -5.99
N PHE A 113 -2.27 8.03 -5.71
CA PHE A 113 -2.34 8.62 -4.38
C PHE A 113 -3.03 9.98 -4.50
N ALA A 114 -3.90 10.29 -3.53
CA ALA A 114 -4.51 11.60 -3.44
C ALA A 114 -4.72 12.01 -1.99
N ALA A 115 -4.41 13.26 -1.68
CA ALA A 115 -4.66 13.86 -0.38
C ALA A 115 -5.14 15.31 -0.56
N PRO A 116 -6.20 15.74 0.12
CA PRO A 116 -6.66 17.13 0.08
C PRO A 116 -5.69 18.10 0.78
N SER A 117 -4.79 17.58 1.63
CA SER A 117 -3.75 18.36 2.30
C SER A 117 -2.55 17.49 2.63
N LEU A 118 -1.40 17.75 1.99
CA LEU A 118 -0.17 17.02 2.29
C LEU A 118 0.26 17.23 3.76
N ARG A 119 0.07 18.44 4.30
CA ARG A 119 0.28 18.72 5.73
C ARG A 119 -0.54 17.81 6.62
N ARG A 120 -1.84 17.65 6.34
CA ARG A 120 -2.73 16.80 7.15
C ARG A 120 -2.30 15.33 7.13
N VAL A 121 -1.78 14.86 5.99
CA VAL A 121 -1.21 13.51 5.87
C VAL A 121 0.05 13.37 6.72
N LEU A 122 0.97 14.34 6.69
CA LEU A 122 2.19 14.31 7.48
C LEU A 122 1.90 14.35 9.00
N GLU A 123 0.96 15.19 9.43
CA GLU A 123 0.48 15.25 10.81
C GLU A 123 -0.11 13.90 11.25
N TRP A 124 -0.98 13.32 10.43
CA TRP A 124 -1.61 12.03 10.71
C TRP A 124 -0.62 10.86 10.66
N SER A 125 0.32 10.87 9.71
CA SER A 125 1.38 9.88 9.57
C SER A 125 2.49 10.05 10.62
N ARG A 126 2.46 11.14 11.41
CA ARG A 126 3.51 11.50 12.38
C ARG A 126 4.91 11.50 11.75
N ALA A 127 5.01 11.63 10.43
CA ALA A 127 6.25 11.88 9.75
C ALA A 127 6.64 13.33 10.08
N GLY A 128 7.76 13.52 10.76
CA GLY A 128 8.19 14.83 11.26
C GLY A 128 8.05 15.92 10.21
N ILE A 129 7.41 17.03 10.58
CA ILE A 129 7.13 18.13 9.66
C ILE A 129 8.32 19.10 9.70
N ALA A 130 9.03 19.26 8.58
CA ALA A 130 9.97 20.37 8.44
C ALA A 130 9.17 21.70 8.44
N PRO A 131 9.61 22.75 9.15
CA PRO A 131 8.98 24.06 9.09
C PRO A 131 8.87 24.54 7.62
N GLY A 132 7.66 24.83 7.16
CA GLY A 132 7.39 25.25 5.78
C GLY A 132 7.01 24.14 4.80
N ALA A 133 6.90 22.88 5.23
CA ALA A 133 6.51 21.77 4.36
C ALA A 133 5.05 21.89 3.86
N ALA A 134 4.93 21.87 2.53
CA ALA A 134 3.77 21.68 1.65
C ALA A 134 2.42 22.29 2.06
N ILE A 135 1.92 23.21 1.23
CA ILE A 135 0.56 23.76 1.29
C ILE A 135 -0.22 23.21 0.10
N GLY A 136 -1.44 22.74 0.34
CA GLY A 136 -2.37 22.38 -0.73
C GLY A 136 -2.62 20.89 -0.90
N SER A 137 -3.51 20.60 -1.84
CA SER A 137 -3.83 19.25 -2.29
C SER A 137 -2.64 18.63 -3.03
N VAL A 138 -2.57 17.30 -3.01
CA VAL A 138 -1.61 16.55 -3.81
C VAL A 138 -2.31 15.35 -4.43
N SER A 139 -2.04 15.12 -5.71
CA SER A 139 -2.38 13.86 -6.37
C SER A 139 -1.18 13.36 -7.17
N VAL A 140 -1.03 12.04 -7.22
CA VAL A 140 0.02 11.36 -7.96
C VAL A 140 -0.61 10.16 -8.66
N SER A 141 -0.35 10.00 -9.95
CA SER A 141 -0.70 8.82 -10.75
C SER A 141 0.55 8.38 -11.50
N SER A 142 1.02 7.16 -11.27
CA SER A 142 2.30 6.71 -11.85
C SER A 142 2.34 5.22 -12.10
N LYS A 143 3.08 4.82 -13.14
CA LYS A 143 3.52 3.44 -13.31
C LYS A 143 4.69 3.21 -12.35
N VAL A 144 4.48 2.35 -11.36
CA VAL A 144 5.47 2.03 -10.32
C VAL A 144 6.08 0.67 -10.61
N THR A 145 7.40 0.62 -10.60
CA THR A 145 8.20 -0.61 -10.56
C THR A 145 9.11 -0.54 -9.35
N ALA A 146 8.91 -1.41 -8.36
CA ALA A 146 9.72 -1.48 -7.16
C ALA A 146 10.33 -2.87 -7.01
N THR A 147 11.62 -2.90 -6.67
CA THR A 147 12.38 -4.10 -6.30
C THR A 147 13.07 -3.84 -4.97
N SER A 148 13.71 -4.87 -4.40
CA SER A 148 14.61 -4.67 -3.27
C SER A 148 15.62 -3.55 -3.58
N GLY A 149 15.60 -2.49 -2.78
CA GLY A 149 16.51 -1.36 -2.88
C GLY A 149 16.26 -0.34 -4.01
N ARG A 150 15.22 -0.47 -4.85
CA ARG A 150 14.95 0.52 -5.91
C ARG A 150 13.46 0.70 -6.20
N ILE A 151 13.03 1.94 -6.40
CA ILE A 151 11.67 2.30 -6.80
C ILE A 151 11.75 3.24 -7.99
N LYS A 152 11.15 2.83 -9.10
CA LYS A 152 11.01 3.63 -10.31
C LYS A 152 9.56 4.05 -10.48
N LEU A 153 9.35 5.33 -10.71
CA LEU A 153 8.06 5.93 -11.07
C LEU A 153 8.17 6.51 -12.47
N GLU A 154 7.40 5.97 -13.39
CA GLU A 154 7.39 6.34 -14.80
C GLU A 154 6.03 6.91 -15.17
N ASN A 155 6.02 7.82 -16.15
CA ASN A 155 4.81 8.54 -16.59
C ASN A 155 4.04 9.10 -15.39
N THR A 156 4.77 9.76 -14.48
CA THR A 156 4.21 10.24 -13.21
C THR A 156 3.51 11.56 -13.47
N GLU A 157 2.19 11.54 -13.40
CA GLU A 157 1.36 12.73 -13.33
C GLU A 157 1.26 13.14 -11.86
N ILE A 158 1.65 14.38 -11.56
CA ILE A 158 1.57 14.97 -10.22
C ILE A 158 0.74 16.23 -10.33
N ALA A 159 -0.21 16.45 -9.41
CA ALA A 159 -0.81 17.76 -9.22
C ALA A 159 -0.54 18.25 -7.79
N LEU A 160 -0.08 19.49 -7.65
CA LEU A 160 0.13 20.15 -6.36
C LEU A 160 -0.69 21.43 -6.33
N ASP A 161 -1.67 21.49 -5.43
CA ASP A 161 -2.60 22.63 -5.31
C ASP A 161 -3.21 23.01 -6.67
N ASP A 162 -3.73 21.99 -7.37
CA ASP A 162 -4.29 22.09 -8.73
C ASP A 162 -3.31 22.52 -9.84
N ASN A 163 -2.00 22.53 -9.57
CA ASN A 163 -0.96 22.75 -10.57
C ASN A 163 -0.43 21.40 -11.09
N PRO A 164 -0.79 20.97 -12.32
CA PRO A 164 -0.33 19.71 -12.87
C PRO A 164 1.13 19.79 -13.33
N GLY A 165 1.83 18.66 -13.26
CA GLY A 165 3.16 18.44 -13.76
C GLY A 165 3.38 16.97 -14.12
N MET A 166 4.38 16.71 -14.96
CA MET A 166 4.75 15.36 -15.38
C MET A 166 6.24 15.10 -15.10
N GLY A 167 6.57 13.85 -14.81
CA GLY A 167 7.95 13.45 -14.64
C GLY A 167 8.19 11.97 -14.44
N ALA A 168 9.45 11.65 -14.16
CA ALA A 168 9.89 10.34 -13.73
C ALA A 168 10.78 10.49 -12.49
N LEU A 169 10.67 9.53 -11.58
CA LEU A 169 11.44 9.49 -10.34
C LEU A 169 12.10 8.13 -10.22
N ASP A 170 13.36 8.11 -9.80
CA ASP A 170 14.11 6.89 -9.51
C ASP A 170 14.74 7.04 -8.13
N PHE A 171 14.31 6.19 -7.21
CA PHE A 171 14.81 6.12 -5.84
C PHE A 171 15.63 4.85 -5.70
N SER A 172 16.89 4.98 -5.30
CA SER A 172 17.78 3.85 -5.01
C SER A 172 18.22 3.91 -3.54
N PHE A 173 17.95 2.86 -2.78
CA PHE A 173 18.25 2.73 -1.36
C PHE A 173 19.44 1.78 -1.20
N GLY A 174 20.66 2.30 -1.37
CA GLY A 174 21.90 1.55 -1.12
C GLY A 174 22.28 1.52 0.36
N GLU A 175 23.37 0.80 0.71
CA GLU A 175 23.79 0.56 2.11
C GLU A 175 24.18 1.82 2.90
N ALA A 176 24.48 2.95 2.24
CA ALA A 176 24.98 4.15 2.92
C ALA A 176 24.04 5.36 2.85
N ARG A 177 23.37 5.63 1.71
CA ARG A 177 22.47 6.79 1.52
C ARG A 177 21.44 6.53 0.41
N PRO A 178 20.18 6.97 0.56
CA PRO A 178 19.23 7.00 -0.55
C PRO A 178 19.70 7.98 -1.64
N GLU A 179 19.68 7.55 -2.90
CA GLU A 179 19.88 8.38 -4.09
C GLU A 179 18.52 8.62 -4.78
N VAL A 180 18.30 9.84 -5.25
CA VAL A 180 17.07 10.23 -5.95
C VAL A 180 17.43 10.92 -7.25
N ALA A 181 16.99 10.36 -8.37
CA ALA A 181 17.05 11.01 -9.68
C ALA A 181 15.64 11.45 -10.11
N VAL A 182 15.53 12.69 -10.59
CA VAL A 182 14.26 13.30 -10.99
C VAL A 182 14.40 13.87 -12.39
N THR A 183 13.46 13.52 -13.27
CA THR A 183 13.32 14.14 -14.59
C THR A 183 11.94 14.77 -14.67
N LEU A 184 11.90 16.09 -14.88
CA LEU A 184 10.67 16.85 -15.14
C LEU A 184 10.47 16.99 -16.65
N LEU A 185 9.22 16.87 -17.10
CA LEU A 185 8.83 16.96 -18.52
C LEU A 185 7.91 18.15 -18.77
#